data_AF-A0A150TWU3-F1
#
_entry.id   AF-A0A150TWU3-F1
#
_cell.length_a   1.000
_cell.length_b   1.000
_cell.length_c   1.000
_cell.angle_alpha   90.00
_cell.angle_beta   90.00
_cell.angle_gamma   90.00
#
_symmetry.space_group_name_H-M   'P 1'
#
loop_
_entity.id
_entity.type
_entity.pdbx_description
1 polymer ?
#
loop_
_entity_poly.entity_id
_entity_poly.type
_entity_poly.pdbx_seq_one_letter_code
_entity_poly.pdbx_strand_id
1 'polypeptide(L)'
;MRAAVRARSVHWLDHAHAVLSRRRRLFAAGWGDEGVLDRVPTIARFSEPPRAAAVAWGRPRPDGPVDVTDGSFAAALPGLPPCAGTAFVRRIAPRAPERGRRRPVYVALAASGDEGFAARTRLFRPLAAREGIEVILLENAMYGLRRPPGQRATAIRTVAEHLLMNLSTVEETRALVEHLAREGYERIGVVGFSMGGTSAALAAAVTARPLAVAVFGAGRSAVPVFTEGMLSVSVEFEALGGPAAARARLGALFGA
;
A
#
# COMPACT_ATOMS: atom_id res chain seq x y z
N MET A 1 -9.03 -8.87 -45.18
CA MET A 1 -7.69 -9.34 -44.74
C MET A 1 -7.58 -9.17 -43.23
N ARG A 2 -7.69 -10.26 -42.45
CA ARG A 2 -7.47 -10.24 -40.99
C ARG A 2 -5.96 -10.25 -40.74
N ALA A 3 -5.43 -9.22 -40.11
CA ALA A 3 -4.03 -9.18 -39.71
C ALA A 3 -3.78 -10.31 -38.71
N ALA A 4 -2.87 -11.23 -39.04
CA ALA A 4 -2.40 -12.26 -38.12
C ALA A 4 -1.70 -11.58 -36.95
N VAL A 5 -2.29 -11.64 -35.77
CA VAL A 5 -1.65 -11.21 -34.53
C VAL A 5 -0.50 -12.18 -34.27
N ARG A 6 0.72 -11.73 -34.58
CA ARG A 6 1.95 -12.48 -34.31
C ARG A 6 2.04 -12.66 -32.80
N ALA A 7 1.95 -13.91 -32.32
CA ALA A 7 2.15 -14.22 -30.91
C ALA A 7 3.52 -13.68 -30.47
N ARG A 8 3.52 -12.65 -29.62
CA ARG A 8 4.75 -12.09 -29.08
C ARG A 8 5.39 -13.17 -28.20
N SER A 9 6.63 -13.54 -28.50
CA SER A 9 7.44 -14.38 -27.61
C SER A 9 7.55 -13.68 -26.26
N VAL A 10 7.10 -14.35 -25.20
CA VAL A 10 7.21 -13.87 -23.82
C VAL A 10 8.70 -13.76 -23.46
N HIS A 11 9.11 -12.63 -22.89
CA HIS A 11 10.53 -12.40 -22.61
C HIS A 11 10.97 -13.36 -21.49
N TRP A 12 12.21 -13.88 -21.56
CA TRP A 12 12.70 -14.85 -20.57
C TRP A 12 12.70 -14.27 -19.13
N LEU A 13 12.85 -12.95 -18.98
CA LEU A 13 12.67 -12.26 -17.70
C LEU A 13 11.23 -12.38 -17.16
N ASP A 14 10.23 -12.32 -18.03
CA ASP A 14 8.83 -12.50 -17.63
C ASP A 14 8.61 -13.93 -17.16
N HIS A 15 9.21 -14.91 -17.82
CA HIS A 15 9.19 -16.31 -17.37
C HIS A 15 9.87 -16.51 -16.02
N ALA A 16 11.08 -15.95 -15.83
CA ALA A 16 11.79 -16.02 -14.57
C ALA A 16 10.98 -15.34 -13.44
N HIS A 17 10.38 -14.18 -13.73
CA HIS A 17 9.51 -13.49 -12.80
C HIS A 17 8.25 -14.30 -12.48
N ALA A 18 7.61 -14.93 -13.46
CA ALA A 18 6.45 -15.83 -13.24
C ALA A 18 6.81 -16.97 -12.28
N VAL A 19 7.96 -17.62 -12.48
CA VAL A 19 8.42 -18.72 -11.63
C VAL A 19 8.70 -18.25 -10.20
N LEU A 20 9.32 -17.09 -10.03
CA LEU A 20 9.55 -16.49 -8.72
C LEU A 20 8.23 -16.10 -8.03
N SER A 21 7.28 -15.55 -8.78
CA SER A 21 5.96 -15.14 -8.29
C SER A 21 5.10 -16.34 -7.87
N ARG A 22 5.19 -17.49 -8.55
CA ARG A 22 4.52 -18.74 -8.13
C ARG A 22 4.93 -19.25 -6.74
N ARG A 23 6.10 -18.85 -6.23
CA ARG A 23 6.51 -19.19 -4.86
C ARG A 23 5.66 -18.47 -3.81
N ARG A 24 4.96 -17.40 -4.19
CA ARG A 24 4.03 -16.64 -3.36
C ARG A 24 2.61 -17.11 -3.68
N ARG A 25 2.03 -17.89 -2.79
CA ARG A 25 0.66 -18.40 -2.91
C ARG A 25 -0.32 -17.43 -2.23
N LEU A 26 -0.83 -16.48 -3.00
CA LEU A 26 -1.88 -15.56 -2.58
C LEU A 26 -3.20 -16.30 -2.43
N PHE A 27 -3.98 -15.90 -1.44
CA PHE A 27 -5.33 -16.41 -1.19
C PHE A 27 -5.39 -17.92 -0.91
N ALA A 28 -4.28 -18.50 -0.43
CA ALA A 28 -4.17 -19.91 -0.10
C ALA A 28 -5.14 -20.38 1.02
N ALA A 29 -5.70 -19.45 1.80
CA ALA A 29 -6.73 -19.69 2.80
C ALA A 29 -8.14 -19.22 2.34
N GLY A 30 -8.32 -19.00 1.04
CA GLY A 30 -9.62 -18.74 0.42
C GLY A 30 -10.10 -17.30 0.58
N TRP A 31 -11.43 -17.13 0.67
CA TRP A 31 -12.08 -15.81 0.69
C TRP A 31 -11.84 -15.04 2.00
N GLY A 32 -11.70 -15.76 3.13
CA GLY A 32 -11.57 -15.16 4.45
C GLY A 32 -12.94 -14.85 5.07
N ASP A 33 -12.99 -13.81 5.91
CA ASP A 33 -14.22 -13.39 6.60
C ASP A 33 -15.21 -12.77 5.60
N GLU A 34 -16.31 -13.46 5.34
CA GLU A 34 -17.39 -13.01 4.45
C GLU A 34 -18.06 -11.72 4.96
N GLY A 35 -18.20 -11.55 6.28
CA GLY A 35 -18.75 -10.34 6.86
C GLY A 35 -17.85 -9.12 6.66
N VAL A 36 -16.54 -9.31 6.46
CA VAL A 36 -15.64 -8.25 5.99
C VAL A 36 -15.94 -7.91 4.53
N LEU A 37 -16.04 -8.91 3.66
CA LEU A 37 -16.30 -8.71 2.22
C LEU A 37 -17.61 -7.95 1.98
N ASP A 38 -18.68 -8.29 2.71
CA ASP A 38 -19.98 -7.61 2.62
C ASP A 38 -19.92 -6.13 3.02
N ARG A 39 -18.97 -5.75 3.89
CA ARG A 39 -18.80 -4.36 4.34
C ARG A 39 -17.89 -3.54 3.44
N VAL A 40 -17.10 -4.16 2.56
CA VAL A 40 -16.14 -3.46 1.69
C VAL A 40 -16.80 -2.33 0.89
N PRO A 41 -17.96 -2.50 0.22
CA PRO A 41 -18.58 -1.42 -0.54
C PRO A 41 -18.97 -0.20 0.30
N THR A 42 -19.22 -0.39 1.60
CA THR A 42 -19.52 0.70 2.53
C THR A 42 -18.24 1.39 2.99
N ILE A 43 -17.23 0.61 3.38
CA ILE A 43 -15.93 1.14 3.85
C ILE A 43 -15.21 1.89 2.72
N ALA A 44 -15.26 1.36 1.49
CA ALA A 44 -14.62 1.94 0.31
C ALA A 44 -15.20 3.28 -0.14
N ARG A 45 -16.28 3.77 0.49
CA ARG A 45 -16.82 5.11 0.25
C ARG A 45 -16.01 6.20 0.93
N PHE A 46 -15.23 5.85 1.96
CA PHE A 46 -14.41 6.79 2.75
C PHE A 46 -15.20 8.04 3.20
N SER A 47 -16.50 7.88 3.47
CA SER A 47 -17.41 9.01 3.73
C SER A 47 -17.23 9.61 5.12
N GLU A 48 -16.76 8.80 6.06
CA GLU A 48 -16.46 9.25 7.41
C GLU A 48 -15.13 10.01 7.46
N PRO A 49 -14.98 11.00 8.35
CA PRO A 49 -13.68 11.61 8.64
C PRO A 49 -12.66 10.54 9.09
N PRO A 50 -11.39 10.66 8.68
CA PRO A 50 -10.38 9.70 9.09
C PRO A 50 -10.17 9.77 10.60
N ARG A 51 -9.96 8.61 11.22
CA ARG A 51 -9.55 8.55 12.63
C ARG A 51 -8.22 9.26 12.82
N ALA A 52 -8.03 9.93 13.95
CA ALA A 52 -6.80 10.66 14.20
C ALA A 52 -5.59 9.69 14.29
N ALA A 53 -4.61 9.87 13.42
CA ALA A 53 -3.27 9.32 13.68
C ALA A 53 -2.62 10.17 14.79
N ALA A 54 -2.39 9.55 15.94
CA ALA A 54 -1.55 10.10 17.00
C ALA A 54 -0.20 9.37 16.91
N VAL A 55 0.69 9.87 16.04
CA VAL A 55 1.95 9.18 15.75
C VAL A 55 2.91 9.35 16.93
N ALA A 56 3.23 8.24 17.57
CA ALA A 56 4.28 8.15 18.57
C ALA A 56 5.62 7.94 17.85
N TRP A 57 6.45 8.99 17.81
CA TRP A 57 7.78 8.93 17.21
C TRP A 57 8.82 8.42 18.20
N GLY A 58 9.69 7.51 17.73
CA GLY A 58 10.86 7.07 18.47
C GLY A 58 12.02 8.08 18.42
N ARG A 59 13.21 7.63 18.85
CA ARG A 59 14.41 8.45 18.78
C ARG A 59 14.91 8.57 17.34
N PRO A 60 15.20 9.79 16.84
CA PRO A 60 15.84 9.98 15.54
C PRO A 60 17.22 9.32 15.51
N ARG A 61 17.52 8.63 14.41
CA ARG A 61 18.83 7.99 14.18
C ARG A 61 19.55 8.67 13.01
N PRO A 62 20.81 9.11 13.19
CA PRO A 62 21.65 9.59 12.10
C PRO A 62 21.79 8.55 10.97
N ASP A 63 21.60 8.98 9.73
CA ASP A 63 21.99 8.23 8.52
C ASP A 63 22.54 9.21 7.45
N GLY A 64 23.82 9.53 7.58
CA GLY A 64 24.50 10.48 6.69
C GLY A 64 23.85 11.88 6.74
N PRO A 65 23.36 12.44 5.61
CA PRO A 65 22.75 13.77 5.57
C PRO A 65 21.29 13.81 6.06
N VAL A 66 20.72 12.67 6.46
CA VAL A 66 19.33 12.57 6.93
C VAL A 66 19.26 11.97 8.34
N ASP A 67 18.15 12.21 9.01
CA ASP A 67 17.74 11.49 10.21
C ASP A 67 16.57 10.56 9.89
N VAL A 68 16.65 9.32 10.38
CA VAL A 68 15.62 8.29 10.22
C VAL A 68 14.95 8.04 11.56
N THR A 69 13.63 8.25 11.62
CA THR A 69 12.84 8.08 12.83
C THR A 69 11.71 7.11 12.56
N ASP A 70 11.65 6.02 13.33
CA ASP A 70 10.52 5.08 13.25
C ASP A 70 9.43 5.56 14.21
N GLY A 71 8.18 5.33 13.84
CA GLY A 71 7.02 5.68 14.64
C GLY A 71 5.86 4.71 14.42
N SER A 72 4.85 4.85 15.25
CA SER A 72 3.63 4.04 15.15
C SER A 72 2.41 4.80 15.63
N PHE A 73 1.23 4.32 15.23
CA PHE A 73 -0.06 4.81 15.72
C PHE A 73 -1.10 3.68 15.66
N ALA A 74 -2.21 3.85 16.38
CA ALA A 74 -3.33 2.92 16.28
C ALA A 74 -3.87 2.92 14.83
N ALA A 75 -4.06 1.74 14.25
CA ALA A 75 -4.53 1.63 12.87
C ALA A 75 -5.90 2.33 12.69
N ALA A 76 -6.03 3.09 11.62
CA ALA A 76 -7.20 3.94 11.39
C ALA A 76 -8.45 3.14 10.99
N LEU A 77 -8.26 1.98 10.35
CA LEU A 77 -9.35 1.12 9.91
C LEU A 77 -9.76 0.11 11.02
N PRO A 78 -11.02 0.12 11.48
CA PRO A 78 -11.52 -0.92 12.38
C PRO A 78 -11.64 -2.28 11.67
N GLY A 79 -11.61 -3.37 12.45
CA GLY A 79 -11.80 -4.73 11.92
C GLY A 79 -10.54 -5.35 11.31
N LEU A 80 -9.38 -4.70 11.41
CA LEU A 80 -8.10 -5.35 11.16
C LEU A 80 -7.84 -6.45 12.21
N PRO A 81 -7.15 -7.53 11.84
CA PRO A 81 -6.75 -8.55 12.80
C PRO A 81 -5.83 -7.94 13.87
N PRO A 82 -5.79 -8.51 15.09
CA PRO A 82 -5.01 -7.94 16.20
C PRO A 82 -3.55 -7.64 15.86
N CYS A 83 -2.89 -8.49 15.06
CA CYS A 83 -1.51 -8.29 14.62
C CYS A 83 -1.31 -7.03 13.77
N ALA A 84 -2.37 -6.53 13.13
CA ALA A 84 -2.34 -5.34 12.27
C ALA A 84 -2.99 -4.11 12.93
N GLY A 85 -3.36 -4.20 14.22
CA GLY A 85 -4.00 -3.10 14.97
C GLY A 85 -3.11 -1.87 15.20
N THR A 86 -1.80 -1.99 14.97
CA THR A 86 -0.83 -0.90 15.01
C THR A 86 -0.29 -0.64 13.61
N ALA A 87 -0.37 0.61 13.15
CA ALA A 87 0.28 1.08 11.94
C ALA A 87 1.73 1.50 12.25
N PHE A 88 2.65 1.20 11.34
CA PHE A 88 4.06 1.56 11.48
C PHE A 88 4.48 2.50 10.36
N VAL A 89 5.27 3.50 10.73
CA VAL A 89 5.81 4.50 9.82
C VAL A 89 7.29 4.71 10.01
N ARG A 90 7.97 5.15 8.95
CA ARG A 90 9.35 5.65 9.01
C ARG A 90 9.43 7.04 8.40
N ARG A 91 9.87 8.01 9.17
CA ARG A 91 10.23 9.35 8.68
C ARG A 91 11.69 9.40 8.27
N ILE A 92 11.94 9.99 7.11
CA ILE A 92 13.26 10.37 6.60
C ILE A 92 13.25 11.89 6.50
N ALA A 93 14.02 12.55 7.34
CA ALA A 93 14.07 14.01 7.42
C ALA A 93 15.48 14.52 7.13
N PRO A 94 15.65 15.67 6.47
CA PRO A 94 16.96 16.29 6.31
C PRO A 94 17.53 16.69 7.68
N ARG A 95 18.81 16.43 7.91
CA ARG A 95 19.49 16.86 9.14
C ARG A 95 19.74 18.36 9.21
N ALA A 96 19.80 19.01 8.04
CA ALA A 96 19.97 20.46 7.98
C ALA A 96 18.85 21.18 8.76
N PRO A 97 19.15 22.23 9.53
CA PRO A 97 18.14 22.97 10.29
C PRO A 97 17.00 23.45 9.41
N GLU A 98 15.78 23.38 9.94
CA GLU A 98 14.62 23.97 9.30
C GLU A 98 14.68 25.50 9.40
N ARG A 99 14.31 26.21 8.32
CA ARG A 99 14.38 27.68 8.24
C ARG A 99 12.97 28.27 8.16
N GLY A 100 12.37 28.53 9.33
CA GLY A 100 11.09 29.24 9.46
C GLY A 100 9.86 28.35 9.23
N ARG A 101 9.65 27.86 8.00
CA ARG A 101 8.48 27.03 7.65
C ARG A 101 8.81 25.55 7.65
N ARG A 102 7.81 24.73 8.04
CA ARG A 102 7.84 23.27 7.87
C ARG A 102 8.25 22.89 6.46
N ARG A 103 9.20 21.96 6.39
CA ARG A 103 9.61 21.33 5.14
C ARG A 103 8.40 20.65 4.49
N PRO A 104 8.30 20.64 3.15
CA PRO A 104 7.29 19.82 2.49
C PRO A 104 7.51 18.35 2.82
N VAL A 105 6.44 17.56 2.86
CA VAL A 105 6.49 16.14 3.21
C VAL A 105 5.67 15.30 2.24
N TYR A 106 6.19 14.14 1.84
CA TYR A 106 5.43 13.12 1.14
C TYR A 106 5.13 11.93 2.05
N VAL A 107 3.89 11.45 2.04
CA VAL A 107 3.54 10.11 2.53
C VAL A 107 3.72 9.12 1.38
N ALA A 108 4.65 8.19 1.51
CA ALA A 108 5.01 7.23 0.48
C ALA A 108 4.43 5.83 0.77
N LEU A 109 3.60 5.36 -0.15
CA LEU A 109 2.82 4.13 0.00
C LEU A 109 3.54 2.93 -0.62
N ALA A 110 3.49 1.80 0.09
CA ALA A 110 4.12 0.55 -0.33
C ALA A 110 3.42 -0.07 -1.55
N ALA A 111 4.22 -0.58 -2.49
CA ALA A 111 3.74 -1.39 -3.61
C ALA A 111 3.46 -2.85 -3.18
N SER A 112 2.90 -3.64 -4.09
CA SER A 112 2.74 -5.09 -3.87
C SER A 112 4.09 -5.73 -3.59
N GLY A 113 4.19 -6.46 -2.47
CA GLY A 113 5.43 -7.12 -2.08
C GLY A 113 6.49 -6.24 -1.41
N ASP A 114 6.23 -4.94 -1.22
CA ASP A 114 7.11 -3.99 -0.52
C ASP A 114 6.92 -4.11 1.00
N GLU A 115 7.73 -4.96 1.62
CA GLU A 115 7.70 -5.25 3.06
C GLU A 115 8.82 -4.53 3.81
N GLY A 116 8.49 -3.97 4.98
CA GLY A 116 9.40 -3.14 5.75
C GLY A 116 9.71 -1.82 5.06
N PHE A 117 10.79 -1.19 5.49
CA PHE A 117 11.15 0.16 5.04
C PHE A 117 12.45 0.24 4.25
N ALA A 118 13.26 -0.82 4.21
CA ALA A 118 14.65 -0.73 3.75
C ALA A 118 14.77 -0.26 2.28
N ALA A 119 14.03 -0.89 1.37
CA ALA A 119 14.05 -0.55 -0.05
C ALA A 119 13.56 0.88 -0.29
N ARG A 120 12.41 1.25 0.28
CA ARG A 120 11.85 2.60 0.20
C ARG A 120 12.73 3.65 0.87
N THR A 121 13.40 3.33 1.98
CA THR A 121 14.36 4.25 2.60
C THR A 121 15.47 4.61 1.63
N ARG A 122 16.05 3.61 0.95
CA ARG A 122 17.08 3.85 -0.07
C ARG A 122 16.55 4.66 -1.26
N LEU A 123 15.34 4.34 -1.73
CA LEU A 123 14.71 5.02 -2.87
C LEU A 123 14.42 6.49 -2.57
N PHE A 124 13.87 6.81 -1.40
CA PHE A 124 13.39 8.14 -1.05
C PHE A 124 14.42 9.00 -0.30
N ARG A 125 15.53 8.43 0.19
CA ARG A 125 16.60 9.18 0.88
C ARG A 125 17.13 10.37 0.08
N PRO A 126 17.36 10.30 -1.25
CA PRO A 126 17.82 11.47 -2.02
C PRO A 126 16.85 12.66 -1.96
N LEU A 127 15.54 12.40 -1.85
CA LEU A 127 14.52 13.44 -1.78
C LEU A 127 14.67 14.29 -0.51
N ALA A 128 14.96 13.66 0.63
CA ALA A 128 15.29 14.37 1.85
C ALA A 128 16.70 14.97 1.81
N ALA A 129 17.70 14.19 1.39
CA ALA A 129 19.10 14.60 1.45
C ALA A 129 19.44 15.78 0.53
N ARG A 130 18.82 15.87 -0.65
CA ARG A 130 19.17 16.83 -1.71
C ARG A 130 18.12 17.92 -1.89
N GLU A 131 16.86 17.53 -1.90
CA GLU A 131 15.75 18.46 -2.16
C GLU A 131 15.16 19.06 -0.87
N GLY A 132 15.58 18.55 0.30
CA GLY A 132 15.09 19.02 1.59
C GLY A 132 13.62 18.68 1.85
N ILE A 133 13.06 17.72 1.12
CA ILE A 133 11.67 17.26 1.21
C ILE A 133 11.62 16.01 2.11
N GLU A 134 10.82 16.07 3.16
CA GLU A 134 10.65 14.93 4.08
C GLU A 134 9.83 13.81 3.46
N VAL A 135 10.08 12.58 3.90
CA VAL A 135 9.29 11.43 3.45
C VAL A 135 8.88 10.57 4.64
N ILE A 136 7.59 10.26 4.72
CA ILE A 136 7.02 9.31 5.67
C ILE A 136 6.60 8.06 4.91
N LEU A 137 7.28 6.95 5.18
CA LEU A 137 6.96 5.65 4.62
C LEU A 137 5.89 4.99 5.48
N LEU A 138 4.77 4.57 4.89
CA LEU A 138 3.71 3.82 5.59
C LEU A 138 3.82 2.32 5.29
N GLU A 139 3.88 1.46 6.31
CA GLU A 139 3.83 0.01 6.12
C GLU A 139 2.38 -0.48 5.96
N ASN A 140 2.13 -1.22 4.88
CA ASN A 140 0.83 -1.83 4.61
C ASN A 140 0.41 -2.76 5.76
N ALA A 141 -0.89 -2.80 6.06
CA ALA A 141 -1.42 -3.84 6.92
C ALA A 141 -1.11 -5.23 6.33
N MET A 142 -1.03 -6.25 7.18
CA MET A 142 -0.65 -7.61 6.82
C MET A 142 0.80 -7.82 6.35
N TYR A 143 1.63 -6.78 6.25
CA TYR A 143 3.04 -6.89 5.90
C TYR A 143 3.94 -6.62 7.10
N GLY A 144 5.17 -7.13 7.06
CA GLY A 144 6.24 -6.79 7.99
C GLY A 144 5.87 -7.09 9.43
N LEU A 145 5.87 -6.06 10.27
CA LEU A 145 5.50 -6.17 11.69
C LEU A 145 4.00 -6.42 11.90
N ARG A 146 3.18 -6.22 10.87
CA ARG A 146 1.71 -6.34 10.90
C ARG A 146 1.22 -7.68 10.33
N ARG A 147 2.14 -8.59 10.05
CA ARG A 147 1.90 -9.84 9.33
C ARG A 147 1.15 -10.88 10.18
N PRO A 148 0.05 -11.47 9.68
CA PRO A 148 -0.65 -12.54 10.37
C PRO A 148 0.24 -13.78 10.59
N PRO A 149 0.08 -14.49 11.71
CA PRO A 149 0.76 -15.76 11.95
C PRO A 149 0.54 -16.76 10.80
N GLY A 150 1.61 -17.44 10.39
CA GLY A 150 1.58 -18.41 9.30
C GLY A 150 1.59 -17.81 7.88
N GLN A 151 1.51 -16.48 7.72
CA GLN A 151 1.69 -15.85 6.43
C GLN A 151 3.18 -15.82 6.01
N ARG A 152 3.46 -16.23 4.78
CA ARG A 152 4.82 -16.23 4.21
C ARG A 152 5.09 -14.91 3.50
N ALA A 153 5.97 -14.09 4.09
CA ALA A 153 6.30 -12.76 3.59
C ALA A 153 5.01 -11.96 3.26
N THR A 154 4.93 -11.43 2.05
CA THR A 154 3.82 -10.62 1.53
C THR A 154 2.72 -11.41 0.83
N ALA A 155 2.75 -12.75 0.91
CA ALA A 155 1.73 -13.61 0.32
C ALA A 155 0.47 -13.64 1.20
N ILE A 156 -0.38 -12.62 1.08
CA ILE A 156 -1.64 -12.51 1.85
C ILE A 156 -2.51 -13.75 1.63
N ARG A 157 -3.05 -14.27 2.74
CA ARG A 157 -3.68 -15.59 2.77
C ARG A 157 -5.14 -15.59 2.37
N THR A 158 -5.86 -14.48 2.51
CA THR A 158 -7.28 -14.39 2.14
C THR A 158 -7.60 -13.13 1.33
N VAL A 159 -8.69 -13.19 0.55
CA VAL A 159 -9.18 -12.03 -0.21
C VAL A 159 -9.63 -10.90 0.73
N ALA A 160 -10.33 -11.24 1.82
CA ALA A 160 -10.76 -10.30 2.83
C ALA A 160 -9.58 -9.52 3.46
N GLU A 161 -8.50 -10.21 3.86
CA GLU A 161 -7.29 -9.56 4.40
C GLU A 161 -6.64 -8.61 3.37
N HIS A 162 -6.68 -8.95 2.07
CA HIS A 162 -6.12 -8.10 1.03
C HIS A 162 -6.96 -6.83 0.79
N LEU A 163 -8.29 -6.95 0.79
CA LEU A 163 -9.16 -5.78 0.71
C LEU A 163 -9.01 -4.89 1.95
N LEU A 164 -8.96 -5.48 3.15
CA LEU A 164 -8.67 -4.73 4.38
C LEU A 164 -7.32 -4.02 4.33
N MET A 165 -6.28 -4.65 3.78
CA MET A 165 -4.98 -4.00 3.59
C MET A 165 -5.12 -2.75 2.71
N ASN A 166 -5.76 -2.86 1.55
CA ASN A 166 -5.89 -1.73 0.62
C ASN A 166 -6.71 -0.58 1.24
N LEU A 167 -7.84 -0.90 1.87
CA LEU A 167 -8.69 0.06 2.58
C LEU A 167 -7.94 0.72 3.73
N SER A 168 -7.17 -0.06 4.50
CA SER A 168 -6.36 0.42 5.62
C SER A 168 -5.30 1.39 5.14
N THR A 169 -4.60 1.10 4.04
CA THR A 169 -3.58 2.00 3.50
C THR A 169 -4.18 3.36 3.15
N VAL A 170 -5.39 3.41 2.58
CA VAL A 170 -6.07 4.67 2.26
C VAL A 170 -6.48 5.40 3.54
N GLU A 171 -7.17 4.75 4.47
CA GLU A 171 -7.60 5.38 5.73
C GLU A 171 -6.41 5.87 6.58
N GLU A 172 -5.35 5.08 6.69
CA GLU A 172 -4.14 5.46 7.42
C GLU A 172 -3.39 6.61 6.74
N THR A 173 -3.45 6.71 5.41
CA THR A 173 -2.93 7.87 4.67
C THR A 173 -3.73 9.12 4.98
N ARG A 174 -5.06 9.05 4.93
CA ARG A 174 -5.95 10.17 5.31
C ARG A 174 -5.65 10.63 6.75
N ALA A 175 -5.55 9.68 7.67
CA ALA A 175 -5.22 9.92 9.08
C ALA A 175 -3.86 10.61 9.26
N LEU A 176 -2.83 10.14 8.54
CA LEU A 176 -1.50 10.75 8.55
C LEU A 176 -1.49 12.16 7.97
N VAL A 177 -2.21 12.40 6.87
CA VAL A 177 -2.36 13.74 6.29
C VAL A 177 -2.94 14.71 7.32
N GLU A 178 -4.03 14.32 8.00
CA GLU A 178 -4.64 15.14 9.05
C GLU A 178 -3.70 15.35 10.25
N HIS A 179 -2.92 14.33 10.61
CA HIS A 179 -1.90 14.45 11.65
C HIS A 179 -0.81 15.45 11.29
N LEU A 180 -0.26 15.35 10.08
CA LEU A 180 0.78 16.25 9.61
C LEU A 180 0.27 17.69 9.50
N ALA A 181 -0.97 17.89 9.04
CA ALA A 181 -1.58 19.22 9.01
C ALA A 181 -1.64 19.83 10.43
N ARG A 182 -2.03 19.05 11.44
CA ARG A 182 -2.04 19.49 12.85
C ARG A 182 -0.65 19.79 13.41
N GLU A 183 0.38 19.09 12.93
CA GLU A 183 1.79 19.32 13.28
C GLU A 183 2.41 20.55 12.55
N GLY A 184 1.61 21.27 11.76
CA GLY A 184 2.00 22.50 11.06
C GLY A 184 2.54 22.30 9.65
N TYR A 185 2.43 21.10 9.06
CA TYR A 185 2.82 20.89 7.66
C TYR A 185 1.79 21.51 6.72
N GLU A 186 2.21 22.54 5.98
CA GLU A 186 1.36 23.23 4.99
C GLU A 186 1.45 22.60 3.59
N ARG A 187 2.52 21.86 3.31
CA ARG A 187 2.81 21.26 1.99
C ARG A 187 2.94 19.76 2.16
N ILE A 188 1.81 19.07 2.04
CA ILE A 188 1.70 17.63 2.19
C ILE A 188 1.44 17.03 0.81
N GLY A 189 2.14 15.94 0.51
CA GLY A 189 1.89 15.16 -0.68
C GLY A 189 1.76 13.66 -0.40
N VAL A 190 1.22 12.93 -1.37
CA VAL A 190 1.14 11.48 -1.37
C VAL A 190 1.80 10.92 -2.62
N VAL A 191 2.57 9.85 -2.46
CA VAL A 191 3.33 9.23 -3.55
C VAL A 191 3.24 7.71 -3.49
N GLY A 192 3.17 7.05 -4.65
CA GLY A 192 3.17 5.59 -4.70
C GLY A 192 3.39 5.00 -6.09
N PHE A 193 3.81 3.73 -6.10
CA PHE A 193 4.02 2.93 -7.31
C PHE A 193 3.12 1.69 -7.33
N SER A 194 2.57 1.33 -8.50
CA SER A 194 1.69 0.16 -8.69
C SER A 194 0.51 0.17 -7.72
N MET A 195 0.35 -0.84 -6.85
CA MET A 195 -0.66 -0.85 -5.78
C MET A 195 -0.58 0.40 -4.90
N GLY A 196 0.63 0.84 -4.53
CA GLY A 196 0.82 2.07 -3.77
C GLY A 196 0.42 3.31 -4.56
N GLY A 197 0.54 3.28 -5.90
CA GLY A 197 0.08 4.35 -6.79
C GLY A 197 -1.44 4.43 -6.84
N THR A 198 -2.12 3.28 -6.95
CA THR A 198 -3.59 3.20 -6.85
C THR A 198 -4.07 3.71 -5.48
N SER A 199 -3.43 3.29 -4.38
CA SER A 199 -3.76 3.78 -3.05
C SER A 199 -3.50 5.28 -2.88
N ALA A 200 -2.44 5.82 -3.50
CA ALA A 200 -2.13 7.25 -3.43
C ALA A 200 -3.15 8.09 -4.21
N ALA A 201 -3.55 7.64 -5.40
CA ALA A 201 -4.62 8.26 -6.17
C ALA A 201 -5.96 8.23 -5.41
N LEU A 202 -6.32 7.08 -4.85
CA LEU A 202 -7.56 6.93 -4.08
C LEU A 202 -7.53 7.81 -2.82
N ALA A 203 -6.46 7.76 -2.03
CA ALA A 203 -6.29 8.62 -0.86
C ALA A 203 -6.38 10.11 -1.21
N ALA A 204 -5.77 10.55 -2.31
CA ALA A 204 -5.88 11.92 -2.77
C ALA A 204 -7.33 12.29 -3.13
N ALA A 205 -8.06 11.40 -3.81
CA ALA A 205 -9.44 11.65 -4.21
C ALA A 205 -10.41 11.75 -3.02
N VAL A 206 -10.14 11.05 -1.91
CA VAL A 206 -11.04 10.98 -0.74
C VAL A 206 -10.55 11.78 0.48
N THR A 207 -9.51 12.60 0.30
CA THR A 207 -9.01 13.51 1.34
C THR A 207 -9.44 14.93 1.03
N ALA A 208 -10.16 15.57 1.96
CA ALA A 208 -10.64 16.93 1.82
C ALA A 208 -9.54 17.98 2.12
N ARG A 209 -8.33 17.79 1.57
CA ARG A 209 -7.21 18.73 1.69
C ARG A 209 -6.46 18.87 0.36
N PRO A 210 -5.88 20.04 0.08
CA PRO A 210 -4.94 20.19 -1.03
C PRO A 210 -3.72 19.29 -0.79
N LEU A 211 -3.45 18.40 -1.75
CA LEU A 211 -2.32 17.47 -1.71
C LEU A 211 -1.52 17.56 -3.01
N ALA A 212 -0.19 17.54 -2.90
CA ALA A 212 0.65 17.19 -4.03
C ALA A 212 0.55 15.67 -4.29
N VAL A 213 0.36 15.24 -5.53
CA VAL A 213 0.11 13.83 -5.85
C VAL A 213 1.08 13.34 -6.91
N ALA A 214 1.84 12.29 -6.59
CA ALA A 214 2.76 11.64 -7.51
C ALA A 214 2.42 10.14 -7.63
N VAL A 215 1.73 9.77 -8.71
CA VAL A 215 1.21 8.42 -8.93
C VAL A 215 1.93 7.77 -10.10
N PHE A 216 2.58 6.63 -9.85
CA PHE A 216 3.37 5.92 -10.85
C PHE A 216 2.85 4.50 -11.04
N GLY A 217 2.70 4.07 -12.30
CA GLY A 217 2.33 2.68 -12.62
C GLY A 217 1.00 2.19 -12.02
N ALA A 218 0.08 3.10 -11.68
CA ALA A 218 -1.24 2.74 -11.16
C ALA A 218 -2.08 2.10 -12.28
N GLY A 219 -2.67 0.95 -11.99
CA GLY A 219 -3.62 0.29 -12.89
C GLY A 219 -4.99 0.95 -12.82
N ARG A 220 -5.73 0.92 -13.94
CA ARG A 220 -7.13 1.36 -13.98
C ARG A 220 -8.05 0.46 -13.15
N SER A 221 -7.68 -0.81 -12.95
CA SER A 221 -8.44 -1.78 -12.18
C SER A 221 -7.51 -2.87 -11.63
N ALA A 222 -7.86 -3.42 -10.46
CA ALA A 222 -7.21 -4.59 -9.89
C ALA A 222 -7.74 -5.91 -10.49
N VAL A 223 -8.87 -5.90 -11.21
CA VAL A 223 -9.45 -7.10 -11.83
C VAL A 223 -8.43 -7.86 -12.69
N PRO A 224 -7.86 -7.27 -13.76
CA PRO A 224 -6.92 -8.01 -14.60
C PRO A 224 -5.66 -8.43 -13.85
N VAL A 225 -5.28 -7.74 -12.77
CA VAL A 225 -4.12 -8.11 -11.95
C VAL A 225 -4.34 -9.48 -11.29
N PHE A 226 -5.55 -9.74 -10.78
CA PHE A 226 -5.87 -10.98 -10.07
C PHE A 226 -6.53 -12.07 -10.94
N THR A 227 -7.12 -11.73 -12.10
CA THR A 227 -7.83 -12.70 -12.94
C THR A 227 -7.00 -13.24 -14.12
N GLU A 228 -6.15 -12.41 -14.72
CA GLU A 228 -5.54 -12.66 -16.03
C GLU A 228 -4.03 -12.37 -16.10
N GLY A 229 -3.56 -11.40 -15.33
CA GLY A 229 -2.22 -10.85 -15.39
C GLY A 229 -1.18 -11.69 -14.66
N MET A 230 0.08 -11.22 -14.69
CA MET A 230 1.20 -11.96 -14.10
C MET A 230 1.04 -12.27 -12.61
N LEU A 231 0.29 -11.45 -11.85
CA LEU A 231 0.03 -11.74 -10.43
C LEU A 231 -1.04 -12.84 -10.24
N SER A 232 -1.88 -13.11 -11.23
CA SER A 232 -2.88 -14.18 -11.15
C SER A 232 -2.23 -15.57 -11.06
N VAL A 233 -0.97 -15.73 -11.48
CA VAL A 233 -0.22 -16.99 -11.33
C VAL A 233 0.11 -17.32 -9.86
N SER A 234 0.02 -16.31 -8.99
CA SER A 234 0.21 -16.44 -7.55
C SER A 234 -1.11 -16.73 -6.83
N VAL A 235 -2.26 -16.61 -7.49
CA VAL A 235 -3.58 -16.80 -6.87
C VAL A 235 -3.91 -18.28 -6.77
N GLU A 236 -4.23 -18.74 -5.57
CA GLU A 236 -4.71 -20.09 -5.29
C GLU A 236 -6.20 -20.22 -5.64
N PHE A 237 -6.49 -20.29 -6.94
CA PHE A 237 -7.86 -20.37 -7.45
C PHE A 237 -8.65 -21.56 -6.90
N GLU A 238 -8.01 -22.69 -6.63
CA GLU A 238 -8.68 -23.85 -6.03
C GLU A 238 -9.19 -23.56 -4.61
N ALA A 239 -8.43 -22.80 -3.81
CA ALA A 239 -8.88 -22.36 -2.49
C ALA A 239 -10.06 -21.36 -2.55
N LEU A 240 -10.36 -20.83 -3.75
CA LEU A 240 -11.44 -19.88 -4.02
C LEU A 240 -12.65 -20.53 -4.70
N GLY A 241 -12.75 -21.86 -4.72
CA GLY A 241 -13.85 -22.59 -5.34
C GLY A 241 -13.65 -22.87 -6.84
N GLY A 242 -12.39 -22.84 -7.29
CA GLY A 242 -11.99 -23.14 -8.66
C GLY A 242 -11.86 -21.90 -9.56
N PRO A 243 -11.09 -21.99 -10.66
CA PRO A 243 -10.69 -20.81 -11.45
C PRO A 243 -11.84 -19.99 -12.05
N ALA A 244 -12.91 -20.62 -12.50
CA ALA A 244 -14.03 -19.92 -13.13
C ALA A 244 -14.83 -19.09 -12.10
N ALA A 245 -15.26 -19.72 -11.00
CA ALA A 245 -16.00 -19.07 -9.93
C ALA A 245 -15.16 -17.97 -9.26
N ALA A 246 -13.89 -18.26 -9.00
CA ALA A 246 -12.98 -17.30 -8.41
C ALA A 246 -12.78 -16.06 -9.28
N ARG A 247 -12.54 -16.21 -10.59
CA ARG A 247 -12.39 -15.05 -11.49
C ARG A 247 -13.65 -14.20 -11.55
N ALA A 248 -14.83 -14.82 -11.64
CA ALA A 248 -16.09 -14.10 -11.65
C ALA A 248 -16.29 -13.26 -10.38
N ARG A 249 -16.06 -13.88 -9.20
CA ARG A 249 -16.26 -13.22 -7.91
C ARG A 249 -15.18 -12.17 -7.62
N LEU A 250 -13.91 -12.42 -7.94
CA LEU A 250 -12.85 -11.41 -7.87
C LEU A 250 -13.13 -10.23 -8.81
N GLY A 251 -13.67 -10.51 -10.01
CA GLY A 251 -14.10 -9.50 -10.96
C GLY A 251 -15.16 -8.57 -10.39
N ALA A 252 -16.17 -9.12 -9.71
CA ALA A 252 -17.20 -8.33 -9.05
C ALA A 252 -16.64 -7.49 -7.88
N LEU A 253 -15.77 -8.06 -7.04
CA LEU A 253 -15.22 -7.38 -5.87
C LEU A 253 -14.23 -6.26 -6.20
N PHE A 254 -13.40 -6.45 -7.23
CA PHE A 254 -12.38 -5.46 -7.64
C PHE A 254 -12.84 -4.54 -8.76
N GLY A 255 -14.00 -4.81 -9.36
CA GLY A 255 -14.60 -4.02 -10.43
C GLY A 255 -15.67 -3.03 -9.98
N ALA A 256 -16.21 -3.22 -8.76
CA ALA A 256 -17.11 -2.28 -8.09
C ALA A 256 -16.33 -1.07 -7.55
#